data_AF-A0A950SQ26-F1
#
_entry.id   AF-A0A950SQ26-F1
#
_cell.length_a   1.000
_cell.length_b   1.000
_cell.length_c   1.000
_cell.angle_alpha   90.00
_cell.angle_beta   90.00
_cell.angle_gamma   90.00
#
_symmetry.space_group_name_H-M   'P 1'
#
loop_
_entity.id
_entity.type
_entity.pdbx_description
1 polymer ?
#
loop_
_entity_poly.entity_id
_entity_poly.type
_entity_poly.pdbx_seq_one_letter_code
_entity_poly.pdbx_strand_id
1 'polypeptide(L)'
;MGIFGNLRVQLDPWQVDYGAELPLDNSEEPDPEEVVALEIEVAVGEWRPIEPGAPVLPSQLVFADGVRRIEARLIVRRQTRLLHGAFGSHASAP
;
A
#
# COMPACT_ATOMS: atom_id res chain seq x y z
N MET A 1 10.54 -16.67 32.83
CA MET A 1 9.79 -16.52 31.57
C MET A 1 10.46 -15.40 30.78
N GLY A 2 10.96 -15.67 29.57
CA GLY A 2 11.67 -14.66 28.78
C GLY A 2 10.73 -13.57 28.27
N ILE A 3 11.29 -12.46 27.78
CA ILE A 3 10.52 -11.27 27.36
C ILE A 3 9.49 -11.57 26.25
N PHE A 4 9.68 -12.67 25.51
CA PHE A 4 8.80 -13.12 24.43
C PHE A 4 8.00 -14.39 24.75
N GLY A 5 7.88 -14.76 26.03
CA GLY A 5 7.09 -15.92 26.45
C GLY A 5 7.56 -17.23 25.79
N ASN A 6 6.68 -17.89 25.04
CA ASN A 6 6.97 -19.13 24.30
C ASN A 6 7.34 -18.92 22.83
N LEU A 7 7.62 -17.67 22.43
CA LEU A 7 8.03 -17.34 21.07
C LEU A 7 9.55 -17.45 20.93
N ARG A 8 10.00 -18.08 19.85
CA ARG A 8 11.38 -17.96 19.38
C ARG A 8 11.44 -16.84 18.35
N VAL A 9 12.00 -15.71 18.73
CA VAL A 9 12.10 -14.50 17.89
C VAL A 9 13.51 -14.40 17.33
N GLN A 10 13.63 -14.21 16.01
CA GLN A 10 14.89 -13.96 15.32
C GLN A 10 14.72 -12.71 14.45
N LEU A 11 15.76 -11.88 14.40
CA LEU A 11 15.84 -10.81 13.40
C LEU A 11 16.00 -11.45 12.01
N ASP A 12 15.28 -10.92 11.04
CA ASP A 12 15.55 -11.18 9.63
C ASP A 12 16.94 -10.59 9.29
N PRO A 13 17.88 -11.39 8.74
CA PRO A 13 19.22 -10.89 8.42
C PRO A 13 19.23 -9.89 7.25
N TRP A 14 18.15 -9.78 6.47
CA TRP A 14 18.05 -8.84 5.37
C TRP A 14 17.65 -7.44 5.88
N GLN A 15 18.30 -6.40 5.34
CA GLN A 15 17.93 -5.03 5.66
C GLN A 15 16.47 -4.77 5.27
N VAL A 16 15.77 -3.97 6.08
CA VAL A 16 14.36 -3.61 5.85
C VAL A 16 14.16 -2.99 4.47
N ASP A 17 15.14 -2.19 4.04
CA ASP A 17 15.18 -1.47 2.78
C ASP A 17 15.56 -2.36 1.57
N TYR A 18 15.95 -3.62 1.82
CA TYR A 18 16.34 -4.58 0.79
C TYR A 18 15.15 -5.40 0.25
N GLY A 19 13.92 -5.07 0.66
CA GLY A 19 12.70 -5.63 0.09
C GLY A 19 11.98 -4.60 -0.76
N ALA A 20 11.48 -4.99 -1.92
CA ALA A 20 10.60 -4.14 -2.72
C ALA A 20 9.41 -3.66 -1.87
N GLU A 21 9.16 -2.35 -1.84
CA GLU A 21 7.99 -1.78 -1.12
C GLU A 21 6.66 -2.24 -1.71
N LEU A 22 6.69 -2.85 -2.89
CA LEU A 22 5.60 -3.59 -3.49
C LEU A 22 6.21 -4.84 -4.13
N PRO A 23 5.86 -6.08 -3.72
CA PRO A 23 5.75 -7.12 -4.71
C PRO A 23 4.50 -6.77 -5.52
N LEU A 24 4.63 -5.81 -6.46
CA LEU A 24 3.75 -5.82 -7.61
C LEU A 24 4.07 -7.16 -8.26
N ASP A 25 3.17 -8.10 -8.10
CA ASP A 25 3.18 -9.26 -8.97
C ASP A 25 2.95 -8.68 -10.36
N ASN A 26 4.02 -8.43 -11.12
CA ASN A 26 3.96 -8.00 -12.52
C ASN A 26 3.35 -9.11 -13.42
N SER A 27 2.63 -10.06 -12.82
CA SER A 27 1.86 -11.13 -13.44
C SER A 27 0.37 -10.88 -13.45
N GLU A 28 -0.10 -9.69 -13.03
CA GLU A 28 -1.38 -9.17 -13.53
C GLU A 28 -1.22 -8.92 -15.03
N GLU A 29 -1.30 -10.00 -15.81
CA GLU A 29 -1.66 -9.93 -17.22
C GLU A 29 -2.94 -9.08 -17.31
N PRO A 30 -3.01 -8.11 -18.24
CA PRO A 30 -4.21 -7.30 -18.40
C PRO A 30 -5.41 -8.23 -18.52
N ASP A 31 -6.44 -7.99 -17.69
CA ASP A 31 -7.64 -8.80 -17.68
C ASP A 31 -8.24 -8.78 -19.09
N PRO A 32 -8.32 -9.91 -19.81
CA PRO A 32 -8.91 -9.95 -21.15
C PRO A 32 -10.40 -9.57 -21.14
N GLU A 33 -11.04 -9.51 -19.98
CA GLU A 33 -12.40 -9.00 -19.77
C GLU A 33 -12.44 -7.51 -19.39
N GLU A 34 -11.31 -6.79 -19.41
CA GLU A 34 -11.28 -5.35 -19.20
C GLU A 34 -12.04 -4.64 -20.35
N VAL A 35 -13.31 -4.35 -20.09
CA VAL A 35 -14.19 -3.68 -21.04
C VAL A 35 -13.80 -2.20 -21.12
N VAL A 36 -13.06 -1.85 -22.16
CA VAL A 36 -12.77 -0.45 -22.50
C VAL A 36 -14.00 0.16 -23.19
N ALA A 37 -14.56 1.21 -22.57
CA ALA A 37 -15.67 2.00 -23.09
C ALA A 37 -15.20 2.89 -24.26
N LEU A 38 -15.12 2.33 -25.46
CA LEU A 38 -14.66 3.03 -26.67
C LEU A 38 -15.64 4.12 -27.16
N GLU A 39 -16.89 4.08 -26.69
CA GLU A 39 -17.93 5.07 -26.98
C GLU A 39 -17.70 6.44 -26.34
N ILE A 40 -16.72 6.57 -25.44
CA ILE A 40 -16.36 7.85 -24.83
C ILE A 40 -15.51 8.74 -25.77
N GLU A 41 -14.95 8.16 -26.83
CA GLU A 41 -14.13 8.89 -27.80
C GLU A 41 -14.99 9.77 -28.71
N VAL A 42 -14.57 11.02 -28.91
CA VAL A 42 -15.16 11.94 -29.88
C VAL A 42 -14.28 12.04 -31.11
N ALA A 43 -14.88 12.34 -32.27
CA ALA A 43 -14.10 12.56 -33.49
C ALA A 43 -13.05 13.67 -33.28
N VAL A 44 -11.91 13.59 -33.96
CA VAL A 44 -10.79 14.55 -33.79
C VAL A 44 -11.22 16.01 -33.93
N GLY A 45 -12.17 16.31 -34.83
CA GLY A 45 -12.70 17.67 -35.03
C GLY A 45 -13.72 18.13 -33.98
N GLU A 46 -14.21 17.21 -33.15
CA GLU A 46 -15.15 17.46 -32.05
C GLU A 46 -14.46 17.44 -30.68
N TRP A 47 -13.16 17.10 -30.67
CA TRP A 47 -12.35 17.18 -29.46
C TRP A 47 -12.35 18.61 -28.95
N ARG A 48 -12.80 18.76 -27.71
CA ARG A 48 -12.80 20.03 -26.99
C ARG A 48 -12.46 19.80 -25.53
N PRO A 49 -11.80 20.77 -24.88
CA PRO A 49 -11.67 20.76 -23.43
C PRO A 49 -13.06 20.65 -22.79
N ILE A 50 -13.18 19.75 -21.81
CA ILE A 50 -14.35 19.72 -20.93
C ILE A 50 -14.07 20.72 -19.82
N GLU A 51 -14.83 21.81 -19.81
CA GLU A 51 -14.79 22.74 -18.69
C GLU A 51 -15.52 22.13 -17.49
N PRO A 52 -14.86 21.97 -16.34
CA PRO A 52 -15.56 21.55 -15.13
C PRO A 52 -16.63 22.60 -14.78
N GLY A 53 -17.79 22.13 -14.35
CA GLY A 53 -18.83 23.01 -13.82
C GLY A 53 -18.34 23.81 -12.60
N ALA A 54 -19.12 24.79 -12.17
CA ALA A 54 -18.79 25.60 -11.00
C ALA A 54 -18.54 24.70 -9.76
N PRO A 55 -17.34 24.73 -9.16
CA PRO A 55 -17.03 23.85 -8.05
C PRO A 55 -17.84 24.25 -6.82
N VAL A 56 -18.40 23.26 -6.14
CA VAL A 56 -18.95 23.45 -4.79
C VAL A 56 -17.83 23.15 -3.81
N LEU A 57 -17.41 24.17 -3.06
CA LEU A 57 -16.41 23.97 -2.01
C LEU A 57 -17.06 23.25 -0.82
N PRO A 58 -16.42 22.19 -0.28
CA PRO A 58 -16.90 21.60 0.96
C PRO A 58 -16.74 22.62 2.09
N SER A 59 -17.66 22.59 3.06
CA SER A 59 -17.58 23.44 4.26
C SER A 59 -16.40 23.09 5.15
N GLN A 60 -15.82 21.89 4.97
CA GLN A 60 -14.63 21.40 5.65
C GLN A 60 -13.96 20.30 4.81
N LEU A 61 -12.63 20.35 4.73
CA LEU A 61 -11.80 19.30 4.14
C LEU A 61 -10.70 18.94 5.13
N VAL A 62 -10.51 17.65 5.40
CA VAL A 62 -9.50 17.14 6.33
C VAL A 62 -8.59 16.17 5.57
N PHE A 63 -7.28 16.38 5.69
CA PHE A 63 -6.27 15.46 5.18
C PHE A 63 -5.67 14.71 6.36
N ALA A 64 -6.07 13.44 6.51
CA ALA A 64 -5.45 12.54 7.47
C ALA A 64 -4.36 11.75 6.76
N ASP A 65 -3.15 11.80 7.32
CA ASP A 65 -2.00 11.05 6.81
C ASP A 65 -1.17 10.49 7.97
N GLY A 66 -0.41 9.44 7.70
CA GLY A 66 0.45 8.81 8.66
C GLY A 66 1.71 8.27 8.01
N VAL A 67 2.81 8.38 8.75
CA VAL A 67 4.11 7.81 8.36
C VAL A 67 4.43 6.62 9.25
N ARG A 68 5.06 5.61 8.66
CA ARG A 68 5.68 4.51 9.41
C ARG A 68 7.10 4.27 8.93
N ARG A 69 7.96 3.85 9.84
CA ARG A 69 9.28 3.30 9.54
C ARG A 69 9.37 1.93 10.16
N ILE A 70 9.93 0.97 9.43
CA ILE A 70 10.26 -0.34 9.97
C ILE A 70 11.76 -0.35 10.25
N GLU A 71 12.17 -0.69 11.47
CA GLU A 71 13.60 -0.77 11.85
C GLU A 71 14.14 -2.20 11.79
N ALA A 72 13.28 -3.20 12.00
CA ALA A 72 13.68 -4.60 11.93
C ALA A 72 12.51 -5.50 11.51
N ARG A 73 12.78 -6.48 10.64
CA ARG A 73 11.86 -7.58 10.35
C ARG A 73 12.17 -8.77 11.25
N LEU A 74 11.15 -9.55 11.57
CA LEU A 74 11.22 -10.67 12.50
C LEU A 74 10.74 -11.95 11.84
N ILE A 75 11.48 -13.02 12.09
CA ILE A 75 11.03 -14.39 11.88
C ILE A 75 10.70 -14.95 13.27
N VAL A 76 9.43 -15.20 13.52
CA VAL A 76 8.92 -15.67 14.82
C VAL A 76 8.40 -17.09 14.69
N ARG A 77 8.84 -17.98 15.58
CA ARG A 77 8.35 -19.37 15.64
C ARG A 77 7.56 -19.59 16.92
N ARG A 78 6.37 -20.15 16.78
CA ARG A 78 5.51 -20.59 17.89
C ARG A 78 5.05 -22.01 17.62
N GLN A 79 5.62 -22.98 18.34
CA GLN A 79 5.41 -24.41 18.07
C GLN A 79 5.72 -24.73 16.59
N THR A 80 4.72 -25.17 15.82
CA THR A 80 4.86 -25.48 14.38
C THR A 80 4.58 -24.29 13.47
N ARG A 81 4.15 -23.14 14.01
CA ARG A 81 3.80 -21.96 13.21
C ARG A 81 5.01 -21.06 13.00
N LEU A 82 5.21 -20.67 11.75
CA LEU A 82 6.08 -19.57 11.36
C LEU A 82 5.23 -18.31 11.21
N LEU A 83 5.69 -17.20 11.81
CA LEU A 83 5.04 -15.90 11.77
C LEU A 83 6.08 -14.86 11.35
N HIS A 84 5.66 -13.89 10.55
CA HIS A 84 6.46 -12.73 10.20
C HIS A 84 6.01 -11.54 11.06
N GLY A 85 6.97 -10.77 11.54
CA GLY A 85 6.70 -9.57 12.35
C GLY A 85 7.67 -8.45 12.01
N ALA A 86 7.47 -7.30 12.64
CA ALA A 86 8.37 -6.17 12.48
C ALA A 86 8.39 -5.30 13.75
N PHE A 87 9.54 -4.69 14.03
CA PHE A 87 9.64 -3.53 14.91
C PHE A 87 9.66 -2.28 14.04
N GLY A 88 8.82 -1.32 14.43
CA GLY A 88 8.54 -0.12 13.67
C GLY A 88 8.24 1.07 14.58
N SER A 89 8.47 2.26 14.07
CA SER A 89 7.91 3.51 14.59
C SER A 89 6.82 4.02 13.64
N HIS A 90 5.82 4.72 14.19
CA HIS A 90 4.79 5.36 13.38
C HIS A 90 4.40 6.72 13.97
N ALA A 91 3.91 7.61 13.12
CA ALA A 91 3.30 8.87 13.52
C ALA A 91 2.09 9.12 12.62
N SER A 92 1.03 9.69 13.19
CA SER A 92 -0.20 10.00 12.47
C SER A 92 -0.58 11.45 12.73
N ALA A 93 -0.96 12.16 11.68
CA ALA A 93 -1.63 13.45 11.78
C ALA A 93 -3.15 13.22 11.78
N PRO A 94 -3.91 13.93 12.64
CA PRO A 94 -5.37 13.85 12.69
C PRO A 94 -6.04 14.45 11.46
#